data_AF-A0A662GNE5-F1
#
_entry.id   AF-A0A662GNE5-F1
#
_cell.length_a   1.000
_cell.length_b   1.000
_cell.length_c   1.000
_cell.angle_alpha   90.00
_cell.angle_beta   90.00
_cell.angle_gamma   90.00
#
_symmetry.space_group_name_H-M   'P 1'
#
loop_
_entity.id
_entity.type
_entity.pdbx_description
1 polymer ?
#
loop_
_entity_poly.entity_id
_entity_poly.type
_entity_poly.pdbx_seq_one_letter_code
_entity_poly.pdbx_strand_id
1 'polypeptide(L)' 'MSERRESSCKFFQSTSSGRRCVFLSPEEWRLRKDKLIPYCSNGGGGCPLLARYVAMASRLASERRGRRGALF' A
#
# COMPACT_ATOMS: atom_id res chain seq x y z
N MET A 1 -18.03 -23.10 -3.95
CA MET A 1 -17.55 -22.30 -2.80
C MET A 1 -16.69 -21.18 -3.37
N SER A 2 -17.27 -19.99 -3.56
CA SER A 2 -16.53 -18.87 -4.15
C SER A 2 -15.83 -18.09 -3.05
N GLU A 3 -14.51 -18.13 -3.07
CA GLU A 3 -13.63 -17.28 -2.28
C GLU A 3 -14.19 -15.85 -2.30
N ARG A 4 -14.55 -15.31 -1.12
CA ARG A 4 -14.69 -13.85 -1.03
C ARG A 4 -13.34 -13.31 -1.43
N ARG A 5 -13.23 -12.86 -2.68
CA ARG A 5 -12.30 -11.80 -3.08
C ARG A 5 -12.65 -10.64 -2.17
N GLU A 6 -12.06 -10.66 -0.98
CA GLU A 6 -12.19 -9.61 -0.02
C GLU A 6 -11.69 -8.40 -0.79
N SER A 7 -12.58 -7.46 -1.07
CA SER A 7 -12.26 -6.20 -1.75
C SER A 7 -11.37 -5.35 -0.88
N SER A 8 -10.45 -5.93 -0.12
CA SER A 8 -9.52 -5.32 0.79
C SER A 8 -8.20 -5.08 0.08
N CYS A 9 -7.53 -4.01 0.48
CA CYS A 9 -6.25 -3.59 -0.05
C CYS A 9 -5.22 -4.70 0.17
N LYS A 10 -4.44 -5.04 -0.88
CA LYS A 10 -3.36 -6.04 -0.78
C LYS A 10 -2.34 -5.75 0.34
N PHE A 11 -2.21 -4.48 0.71
CA PHE A 11 -1.31 -4.02 1.76
C PHE A 11 -1.93 -4.10 3.16
N PHE A 12 -3.21 -4.42 3.27
CA PHE A 12 -3.91 -4.60 4.53
C PHE A 12 -3.86 -6.07 4.96
N GLN A 13 -2.82 -6.44 5.70
CA GLN A 13 -2.54 -7.83 6.05
C GLN A 13 -2.80 -8.12 7.53
N SER A 14 -3.22 -9.35 7.81
CA SER A 14 -3.37 -9.89 9.16
C SER A 14 -2.00 -10.08 9.82
N THR A 15 -1.85 -9.56 11.04
CA THR A 15 -0.68 -9.78 11.90
C THR A 15 -1.12 -10.33 13.25
N SER A 16 -0.17 -10.78 14.08
CA SER A 16 -0.45 -11.35 15.41
C SER A 16 -1.25 -10.42 16.32
N SER A 17 -1.21 -9.10 16.07
CA SER A 17 -1.96 -8.07 16.80
C SER A 17 -3.21 -7.55 16.06
N GLY A 18 -3.63 -8.22 14.99
CA GLY A 18 -4.76 -7.81 14.14
C GLY A 18 -4.35 -7.39 12.73
N ARG A 19 -5.30 -6.94 11.90
CA ARG A 19 -5.02 -6.45 10.55
C ARG A 19 -4.40 -5.05 10.57
N ARG A 20 -3.35 -4.86 9.78
CA ARG A 20 -2.68 -3.56 9.60
C ARG A 20 -2.22 -3.33 8.17
N CYS A 21 -2.11 -2.06 7.81
CA CYS A 21 -1.45 -1.68 6.57
C CYS A 21 0.07 -1.87 6.70
N VAL A 22 0.70 -2.60 5.76
CA VAL A 22 2.15 -2.87 5.78
C VAL A 22 3.00 -1.63 5.54
N PHE A 23 2.41 -0.55 5.02
CA PHE A 23 3.12 0.72 4.82
C PHE A 23 3.36 1.50 6.12
N LEU A 24 2.71 1.12 7.22
CA LEU A 24 2.89 1.76 8.52
C LEU A 24 3.45 0.77 9.54
N SER A 25 4.35 1.27 10.38
CA SER A 25 4.76 0.59 11.60
C SER A 25 3.56 0.38 12.53
N PRO A 26 3.60 -0.59 13.46
CA PRO A 26 2.50 -0.83 14.39
C PRO A 26 2.09 0.40 15.20
N GLU A 27 3.05 1.25 15.58
CA GLU A 27 2.84 2.49 16.32
C GLU A 27 2.04 3.51 15.50
N GLU A 28 2.51 3.83 14.30
CA GLU A 28 1.82 4.72 13.36
C GLU A 28 0.44 4.19 12.95
N TRP A 29 0.31 2.86 12.80
CA TRP A 29 -0.96 2.21 12.53
C TRP A 29 -1.95 2.47 13.65
N ARG A 30 -1.56 2.33 14.93
CA ARG A 30 -2.46 2.60 16.06
C ARG A 30 -2.99 4.03 16.06
N LEU A 31 -2.20 5.00 15.62
CA LEU A 31 -2.59 6.41 15.56
C LEU A 31 -3.53 6.74 14.38
N ARG A 32 -3.38 6.05 13.25
CA ARG A 32 -4.05 6.39 11.99
C ARG A 32 -5.08 5.36 11.50
N LYS A 33 -5.18 4.21 12.17
CA LYS A 33 -6.03 3.07 11.76
C LYS A 33 -7.47 3.49 11.49
N ASP A 34 -8.08 4.30 12.35
CA ASP A 34 -9.51 4.63 12.24
C ASP A 34 -9.84 5.34 10.93
N LYS A 35 -8.93 6.20 10.46
CA LYS A 35 -9.07 6.89 9.17
C LYS A 35 -8.70 6.00 7.98
N LEU A 36 -7.79 5.04 8.16
CA LEU A 36 -7.23 4.22 7.09
C LEU A 36 -8.01 2.92 6.83
N ILE A 37 -8.65 2.35 7.85
CA ILE A 37 -9.49 1.15 7.77
C ILE A 37 -10.52 1.23 6.65
N PRO A 38 -11.34 2.29 6.49
CA PRO A 38 -12.35 2.33 5.42
C PRO A 38 -11.72 2.24 4.02
N TYR A 39 -10.59 2.90 3.78
CA TYR A 39 -9.87 2.79 2.50
C TYR A 39 -9.27 1.40 2.32
N CYS A 40 -8.66 0.85 3.38
CA CYS A 40 -8.02 -0.46 3.33
C CYS A 40 -9.03 -1.60 3.15
N SER A 41 -10.23 -1.48 3.71
CA SER A 41 -11.31 -2.47 3.55
C SER A 41 -12.03 -2.35 2.21
N ASN A 42 -11.91 -1.23 1.51
CA ASN A 42 -12.49 -0.96 0.19
C ASN A 42 -11.42 -0.97 -0.93
N GLY A 43 -10.41 -1.82 -0.81
CA GLY A 43 -9.51 -2.18 -1.90
C GLY A 43 -8.32 -1.23 -2.05
N GLY A 44 -8.21 -0.25 -1.15
CA GLY A 44 -7.19 0.80 -1.21
C GLY A 44 -7.56 1.95 -2.15
N GLY A 45 -8.78 1.99 -2.69
CA GLY A 45 -9.27 3.08 -3.52
C GLY A 45 -9.25 4.41 -2.76
N GLY A 46 -8.53 5.41 -3.27
CA GLY A 46 -8.38 6.72 -2.61
C GLY A 46 -7.49 6.72 -1.37
N CYS A 47 -6.76 5.63 -1.07
CA CYS A 47 -5.87 5.58 0.08
C CYS A 47 -4.66 6.52 -0.12
N PRO A 48 -4.44 7.52 0.75
CA PRO A 48 -3.35 8.48 0.58
C PRO A 48 -1.95 7.84 0.71
N LEU A 49 -1.83 6.77 1.50
CA LEU A 49 -0.57 6.02 1.63
C LEU A 49 -0.23 5.30 0.32
N LEU A 50 -1.22 4.63 -0.26
CA LEU A 50 -1.03 3.91 -1.51
C LEU A 50 -0.73 4.87 -2.66
N ALA A 51 -1.47 5.98 -2.76
CA ALA A 51 -1.24 7.01 -3.78
C ALA A 51 0.18 7.56 -3.73
N ARG A 52 0.67 7.89 -2.53
CA ARG A 52 2.04 8.37 -2.31
C ARG A 52 3.08 7.29 -2.64
N TYR A 53 2.83 6.03 -2.26
CA TYR A 53 3.73 4.92 -2.58
C TYR A 53 3.83 4.68 -4.08
N VAL A 54 2.70 4.64 -4.79
CA VAL A 54 2.65 4.48 -6.24
C VAL A 54 3.39 5.64 -6.92
N ALA A 55 3.13 6.89 -6.54
CA ALA A 55 3.82 8.04 -7.10
C ALA A 55 5.35 7.97 -6.93
N MET A 56 5.82 7.51 -5.77
CA MET A 56 7.24 7.30 -5.50
C MET A 56 7.82 6.13 -6.32
N ALA A 57 7.11 4.99 -6.37
CA ALA A 57 7.54 3.83 -7.13
C ALA A 57 7.63 4.12 -8.64
N SER A 58 6.69 4.91 -9.19
CA SER A 58 6.71 5.38 -10.57
C SER A 58 7.97 6.19 -10.88
N ARG A 59 8.38 7.09 -9.97
CA ARG A 59 9.61 7.88 -10.12
C ARG A 59 10.85 6.99 -10.16
N LEU A 60 10.97 6.07 -9.19
CA LEU A 60 12.08 5.11 -9.14
C LEU A 60 12.14 4.21 -10.38
N ALA A 61 10.98 3.82 -10.91
CA ALA A 61 10.90 3.02 -12.13
C ALA A 61 11.38 3.80 -13.37
N SER A 62 11.03 5.09 -13.48
CA SER A 62 11.51 5.98 -14.54
C SER A 62 13.03 6.18 -14.47
N GLU A 63 13.59 6.39 -13.27
CA GLU A 63 15.04 6.54 -13.07
C GLU A 63 15.81 5.29 -13.47
N ARG A 64 15.34 4.09 -13.08
CA ARG A 64 15.96 2.82 -13.51
C ARG A 64 15.93 2.62 -15.02
N ARG A 65 14.88 3.11 -15.70
CA ARG A 65 14.78 3.06 -17.16
C ARG A 65 15.78 3.99 -17.84
N GLY A 66 15.96 5.21 -17.30
CA GLY A 66 16.96 6.17 -17.79
C GLY A 66 18.40 5.68 -17.59
N ARG A 67 18.70 5.02 -16.48
CA ARG A 67 20.04 4.53 -16.15
C ARG A 67 20.50 3.31 -16.97
N ARG A 68 19.59 2.64 -17.68
CA ARG A 68 19.91 1.57 -18.65
C ARG A 68 20.24 2.11 -20.06
N GLY A 69 20.05 3.39 -20.32
CA GLY A 69 20.36 4.03 -21.61
C GLY A 69 21.73 4.72 -21.69
N ALA A 70 22.53 4.70 -20.62
CA ALA A 70 23.81 5.40 -20.53
C ALA A 70 25.01 4.43 -20.60
N LEU A 71 24.96 3.48 -21.53
CA LEU A 71 26.09 2.63 -21.94
C LEU A 71 26.22 2.74 -23.45
N PHE A 72 26.79 3.86 -23.91
CA PHE A 72 27.35 4.04 -25.25
C PHE A 72 28.60 4.90 -25.11
#